data_AF-A0A535E3T4-F1
#
_entry.id   AF-A0A535E3T4-F1
#
_cell.length_a   1.000
_cell.length_b   1.000
_cell.length_c   1.000
_cell.angle_alpha   90.00
_cell.angle_beta   90.00
_cell.angle_gamma   90.00
#
_symmetry.space_group_name_H-M   'P 1'
#
loop_
_entity.id
_entity.type
_entity.pdbx_description
1 polymer ?
#
loop_
_entity_poly.entity_id
_entity_poly.type
_entity_poly.pdbx_seq_one_letter_code
_entity_poly.pdbx_strand_id
1 'polypeptide(L)'
;MAGLALALLVALGLNGMGPLDLRQPVARQALMGALDNYGKAPAVHVKGAFSRDGHVFQLDVTIDRDGDSQGTVVSDGRRVEYRYVGSRAYALAGQDYWAGQGRLAPFLGGKWVTSTDELTDLTTPSLSRALALLDVARPGSTFDRVSRSARVGGVPATVLSDRYGDLYVSTTAPRRFLRMVSSPSYRTADGITDVNVDLDFPAALTVQVPSPLVSTDDPTTLPAQYVVDEASLKHAGDCDTGSTCTISVAVVNQRGPQVGPASAEVHLVREDGGDLGRCTAPIGPAGHGQRLTVSCTVSGAAWVAFTRVGGRYRAEVTVHNPLYDG
;
A
#
# COMPACT_ATOMS: atom_id res chain seq x y z
N MET A 1 -5.75 83.80 -46.40
CA MET A 1 -5.22 84.00 -45.04
C MET A 1 -5.09 82.62 -44.41
N ALA A 2 -3.98 81.91 -44.54
CA ALA A 2 -2.62 82.16 -44.01
C ALA A 2 -2.55 82.01 -42.46
N GLY A 3 -1.92 80.90 -42.03
CA GLY A 3 -1.20 80.75 -40.75
C GLY A 3 -1.98 80.05 -39.62
N LEU A 4 -1.38 79.22 -38.77
CA LEU A 4 0.01 78.80 -38.59
C LEU A 4 0.01 77.52 -37.73
N ALA A 5 0.97 76.63 -37.97
CA ALA A 5 1.21 75.44 -37.15
C ALA A 5 1.73 75.80 -35.74
N LEU A 6 1.41 74.97 -34.74
CA LEU A 6 2.34 74.71 -33.64
C LEU A 6 2.17 73.27 -33.13
N ALA A 7 3.20 72.47 -33.37
CA ALA A 7 3.45 71.20 -32.71
C ALA A 7 3.83 71.47 -31.25
N LEU A 8 3.29 70.68 -30.31
CA LEU A 8 3.90 70.50 -29.00
C LEU A 8 4.05 69.00 -28.74
N LEU A 9 5.26 68.52 -29.04
CA LEU A 9 5.84 67.31 -28.51
C LEU A 9 6.06 67.53 -27.00
N VAL A 10 5.31 66.83 -26.16
CA VAL A 10 5.66 66.67 -24.75
C VAL A 10 6.01 65.20 -24.54
N ALA A 11 7.32 64.95 -24.59
CA ALA A 11 7.94 63.77 -24.03
C ALA A 11 7.75 63.80 -22.52
N LEU A 12 6.87 62.95 -22.00
CA LEU A 12 6.76 62.64 -20.58
C LEU A 12 6.96 61.13 -20.39
N GLY A 13 8.16 60.80 -19.89
CA GLY A 13 8.33 59.76 -18.89
C GLY A 13 8.04 58.32 -19.30
N LEU A 14 8.79 57.80 -20.27
CA LEU A 14 9.09 56.37 -20.34
C LEU A 14 9.91 55.97 -19.11
N ASN A 15 9.23 55.45 -18.09
CA ASN A 15 9.83 54.60 -17.06
C ASN A 15 8.83 53.48 -16.72
N GLY A 16 8.99 52.32 -17.39
CA GLY A 16 8.70 51.02 -16.78
C GLY A 16 7.34 50.36 -16.99
N MET A 17 6.48 50.81 -17.90
CA MET A 17 5.33 49.98 -18.34
C MET A 17 5.68 49.29 -19.65
N GLY A 18 5.99 47.99 -19.56
CA GLY A 18 6.05 47.12 -20.72
C GLY A 18 4.72 47.13 -21.51
N PRO A 19 4.70 46.63 -22.74
CA PRO A 19 3.51 46.60 -23.57
C PRO A 19 2.35 45.92 -22.82
N LEU A 20 1.14 46.45 -22.98
CA LEU A 20 -0.12 45.82 -22.58
C LEU A 20 -0.04 44.30 -22.81
N ASP A 21 0.08 43.53 -21.72
CA ASP A 21 0.30 42.09 -21.77
C ASP A 21 -1.03 41.37 -22.08
N LEU A 22 -1.41 41.37 -23.35
CA LEU A 22 -2.58 40.69 -23.90
C LEU A 22 -2.53 39.15 -23.72
N ARG A 23 -1.50 38.58 -23.06
CA ARG A 23 -1.40 37.16 -22.72
C ARG A 23 -2.17 36.78 -21.45
N GLN A 24 -2.45 37.75 -20.57
CA GLN A 24 -3.19 37.53 -19.33
C GLN A 24 -4.62 36.97 -19.52
N PRO A 25 -5.42 37.40 -20.52
CA PRO A 25 -6.75 36.84 -20.73
C PRO A 25 -6.71 35.36 -21.16
N VAL A 26 -5.76 34.99 -22.01
CA VAL A 26 -5.67 33.63 -22.58
C VAL A 26 -5.22 32.63 -21.53
N ALA A 27 -4.17 32.94 -20.77
CA ALA A 27 -3.67 32.10 -19.69
C ALA A 27 -4.72 31.89 -18.60
N ARG A 28 -5.38 32.97 -18.17
CA ARG A 28 -6.48 32.90 -17.20
C ARG A 28 -7.65 32.06 -17.68
N GLN A 29 -8.11 32.28 -18.91
CA GLN A 29 -9.20 31.51 -19.48
C GLN A 29 -8.80 30.03 -19.64
N ALA A 30 -7.54 29.73 -19.96
CA ALA A 30 -7.05 28.37 -20.09
C ALA A 30 -7.08 27.66 -18.74
N LEU A 31 -6.53 28.31 -17.70
CA LEU A 31 -6.54 27.82 -16.33
C LEU A 31 -7.96 27.57 -15.82
N MET A 32 -8.85 28.57 -15.94
CA MET A 32 -10.23 28.44 -15.48
C MET A 32 -10.98 27.32 -16.21
N GLY A 33 -10.80 27.20 -17.53
CA GLY A 33 -11.41 26.13 -18.30
C GLY A 33 -10.90 24.74 -17.88
N ALA A 34 -9.60 24.61 -17.61
CA ALA A 34 -9.00 23.37 -17.15
C ALA A 34 -9.46 22.96 -15.75
N LEU A 35 -9.51 23.92 -14.81
CA LEU A 35 -10.03 23.69 -13.46
C LEU A 35 -11.50 23.28 -13.47
N ASP A 36 -12.33 23.93 -14.30
CA ASP A 36 -13.75 23.59 -14.44
C ASP A 36 -13.93 22.17 -15.01
N ASN A 37 -13.17 21.81 -16.05
CA ASN A 37 -13.22 20.45 -16.61
C ASN A 37 -12.67 19.40 -15.63
N TYR A 38 -11.60 19.71 -14.90
CA TYR A 38 -11.06 18.83 -13.86
C TYR A 38 -12.10 18.58 -12.76
N GLY A 39 -12.71 19.65 -12.24
CA GLY A 39 -13.72 19.55 -11.18
C GLY A 39 -15.01 18.84 -11.60
N LYS A 40 -15.29 18.73 -12.91
CA LYS A 40 -16.46 18.03 -13.48
C LYS A 40 -16.14 16.63 -14.01
N ALA A 41 -14.87 16.26 -14.09
CA ALA A 41 -14.46 14.98 -14.64
C ALA A 41 -15.06 13.82 -13.83
N PRO A 42 -15.63 12.80 -14.47
CA PRO A 42 -16.07 11.59 -13.78
C PRO A 42 -14.89 10.84 -13.15
N ALA A 43 -13.75 10.82 -13.86
CA ALA A 43 -12.52 10.23 -13.39
C ALA A 43 -11.30 10.93 -14.02
N VAL A 44 -10.16 10.80 -13.34
CA VAL A 44 -8.86 11.32 -13.74
C VAL A 44 -7.86 10.17 -13.70
N HIS A 45 -7.22 9.91 -14.82
CA HIS A 45 -6.06 9.02 -14.91
C HIS A 45 -4.79 9.85 -14.79
N VAL A 46 -3.92 9.45 -13.87
CA VAL A 46 -2.66 10.11 -13.56
C VAL A 46 -1.53 9.12 -13.84
N LYS A 47 -0.55 9.54 -14.63
CA LYS A 47 0.61 8.71 -14.97
C LYS A 47 1.90 9.52 -14.87
N GLY A 48 2.87 9.06 -14.09
CA GLY A 48 4.15 9.74 -14.00
C GLY A 48 4.88 9.42 -12.71
N ALA A 49 5.56 10.41 -12.15
CA ALA A 49 6.32 10.24 -10.92
C ALA A 49 6.34 11.51 -10.05
N PHE A 50 6.64 11.30 -8.77
CA PHE A 50 7.00 12.34 -7.81
C PHE A 50 7.97 11.76 -6.77
N SER A 51 8.61 12.62 -6.01
CA SER A 51 9.43 12.23 -4.85
C SER A 51 8.71 12.61 -3.56
N ARG A 52 8.79 11.80 -2.51
CA ARG A 52 8.32 12.12 -1.15
C ARG A 52 9.29 11.53 -0.14
N ASP A 53 9.74 12.36 0.80
CA ASP A 53 10.66 11.96 1.88
C ASP A 53 11.93 11.23 1.37
N GLY A 54 12.41 11.59 0.18
CA GLY A 54 13.58 10.99 -0.47
C GLY A 54 13.29 9.74 -1.30
N HIS A 55 12.05 9.24 -1.32
CA HIS A 55 11.62 8.09 -2.09
C HIS A 55 10.94 8.52 -3.39
N VAL A 56 11.26 7.85 -4.49
CA VAL A 56 10.63 8.09 -5.79
C VAL A 56 9.43 7.17 -5.95
N PHE A 57 8.29 7.76 -6.25
CA PHE A 57 7.03 7.07 -6.53
C PHE A 57 6.71 7.22 -8.02
N GLN A 58 6.53 6.09 -8.71
CA GLN A 58 5.95 6.07 -10.04
C GLN A 58 4.49 5.61 -9.92
N LEU A 59 3.59 6.31 -10.59
CA LEU A 59 2.16 6.09 -10.51
C LEU A 59 1.56 5.94 -11.90
N ASP A 60 0.61 5.03 -12.01
CA ASP A 60 -0.27 4.84 -13.16
C ASP A 60 -1.64 4.46 -12.59
N VAL A 61 -2.47 5.47 -12.32
CA VAL A 61 -3.61 5.38 -11.41
C VAL A 61 -4.80 6.13 -11.97
N THR A 62 -6.00 5.53 -11.92
CA THR A 62 -7.26 6.22 -12.19
C THR A 62 -8.02 6.43 -10.89
N ILE A 63 -8.49 7.66 -10.69
CA ILE A 63 -9.26 8.09 -9.51
C ILE A 63 -10.59 8.63 -10.00
N ASP A 64 -11.70 8.18 -9.42
CA ASP A 64 -13.01 8.76 -9.70
C ASP A 64 -13.36 9.91 -8.76
N ARG A 65 -14.53 10.49 -8.99
CA ARG A 65 -15.00 11.65 -8.24
C ARG A 65 -15.42 11.34 -6.81
N ASP A 66 -15.81 10.09 -6.54
CA ASP A 66 -16.19 9.62 -5.20
C ASP A 66 -14.96 9.21 -4.38
N GLY A 67 -13.79 9.15 -5.03
CA GLY A 67 -12.51 8.84 -4.45
C GLY A 67 -12.16 7.36 -4.54
N ASP A 68 -12.97 6.54 -5.21
CA ASP A 68 -12.56 5.18 -5.55
C ASP A 68 -11.45 5.25 -6.60
N SER A 69 -10.48 4.36 -6.50
CA SER A 69 -9.31 4.41 -7.37
C SER A 69 -8.69 3.04 -7.59
N GLN A 70 -7.96 2.90 -8.68
CA GLN A 70 -7.18 1.70 -8.96
C GLN A 70 -5.98 2.02 -9.83
N GLY A 71 -4.96 1.18 -9.75
CA GLY A 71 -3.83 1.29 -10.64
C GLY A 71 -2.60 0.62 -10.07
N THR A 72 -1.44 1.15 -10.45
CA THR A 72 -0.15 0.67 -9.99
C THR A 72 0.65 1.81 -9.39
N VAL A 73 1.31 1.51 -8.27
CA VAL A 73 2.36 2.33 -7.68
C VAL A 73 3.67 1.54 -7.67
N VAL A 74 4.78 2.18 -8.03
CA VAL A 74 6.13 1.64 -7.85
C VAL A 74 6.86 2.55 -6.88
N SER A 75 7.35 2.00 -5.79
CA SER A 75 8.15 2.70 -4.78
C SER A 75 9.40 1.89 -4.48
N ASP A 76 10.57 2.51 -4.55
CA ASP A 76 11.87 1.85 -4.35
C ASP A 76 12.06 0.55 -5.17
N GLY A 77 11.54 0.56 -6.41
CA GLY A 77 11.58 -0.60 -7.31
C GLY A 77 10.55 -1.69 -7.02
N ARG A 78 9.77 -1.58 -5.94
CA ARG A 78 8.71 -2.51 -5.59
C ARG A 78 7.40 -2.07 -6.20
N ARG A 79 6.80 -2.94 -7.00
CA ARG A 79 5.52 -2.69 -7.69
C ARG A 79 4.36 -3.22 -6.86
N VAL A 80 3.33 -2.38 -6.70
CA VAL A 80 2.06 -2.72 -6.08
C VAL A 80 0.93 -2.38 -7.03
N GLU A 81 0.09 -3.35 -7.36
CA GLU A 81 -1.24 -3.05 -7.88
C GLU A 81 -2.15 -2.75 -6.70
N TYR A 82 -2.92 -1.66 -6.76
CA TYR A 82 -3.81 -1.29 -5.68
C TYR A 82 -5.21 -0.98 -6.18
N ARG A 83 -6.18 -1.12 -5.27
CA ARG A 83 -7.55 -0.66 -5.42
C ARG A 83 -7.97 0.03 -4.13
N TYR A 84 -8.71 1.11 -4.25
CA TYR A 84 -9.36 1.77 -3.13
C TYR A 84 -10.85 1.81 -3.45
N VAL A 85 -11.67 1.12 -2.66
CA VAL A 85 -13.12 0.98 -2.88
C VAL A 85 -13.84 1.09 -1.57
N GLY A 86 -14.81 2.00 -1.48
CA GLY A 86 -15.64 2.13 -0.28
C GLY A 86 -14.81 2.38 0.98
N SER A 87 -13.82 3.26 0.87
CA SER A 87 -12.88 3.64 1.93
C SER A 87 -11.89 2.56 2.38
N ARG A 88 -11.75 1.47 1.64
CA ARG A 88 -10.81 0.38 1.93
C ARG A 88 -9.76 0.24 0.84
N ALA A 89 -8.50 0.12 1.26
CA ALA A 89 -7.38 -0.17 0.39
C ALA A 89 -7.19 -1.68 0.23
N TYR A 90 -6.87 -2.09 -0.98
CA TYR A 90 -6.52 -3.45 -1.36
C TYR A 90 -5.22 -3.40 -2.15
N ALA A 91 -4.28 -4.28 -1.86
CA ALA A 91 -3.00 -4.33 -2.53
C ALA A 91 -2.68 -5.74 -3.02
N LEU A 92 -2.13 -5.84 -4.21
CA LEU A 92 -1.55 -7.04 -4.79
C LEU A 92 -0.08 -6.74 -5.09
N ALA A 93 0.80 -7.43 -4.38
CA ALA A 93 2.24 -7.22 -4.47
C ALA A 93 3.03 -8.52 -4.28
N GLY A 94 4.30 -8.50 -4.67
CA GLY A 94 5.24 -9.60 -4.45
C GLY A 94 5.62 -9.77 -2.98
N GLN A 95 6.24 -10.91 -2.66
CA GLN A 95 6.73 -11.20 -1.30
C GLN A 95 7.73 -10.14 -0.79
N ASP A 96 8.53 -9.55 -1.68
CA ASP A 96 9.50 -8.50 -1.38
C ASP A 96 8.87 -7.21 -0.87
N TYR A 97 7.67 -6.87 -1.32
CA TYR A 97 6.87 -5.77 -0.77
C TYR A 97 6.39 -6.10 0.65
N TRP A 98 5.86 -7.31 0.84
CA TRP A 98 5.34 -7.76 2.12
C TRP A 98 6.41 -8.08 3.17
N ALA A 99 7.69 -8.18 2.78
CA ALA A 99 8.78 -8.51 3.70
C ALA A 99 8.88 -7.55 4.89
N GLY A 100 8.48 -6.28 4.71
CA GLY A 100 8.39 -5.29 5.79
C GLY A 100 7.26 -5.54 6.80
N GLN A 101 6.25 -6.33 6.42
CA GLN A 101 5.07 -6.67 7.23
C GLN A 101 5.25 -7.98 8.04
N GLY A 102 6.48 -8.52 8.05
CA GLY A 102 6.85 -9.64 8.91
C GLY A 102 6.71 -11.01 8.26
N ARG A 103 6.47 -12.03 9.08
CA ARG A 103 6.68 -13.45 8.72
C ARG A 103 5.67 -13.99 7.72
N LEU A 104 4.54 -13.31 7.54
CA LEU A 104 3.50 -13.71 6.60
C LEU A 104 3.80 -13.31 5.15
N ALA A 105 4.90 -12.59 4.88
CA ALA A 105 5.26 -12.16 3.54
C ALA A 105 5.21 -13.27 2.46
N PRO A 106 5.70 -14.51 2.70
CA PRO A 106 5.60 -15.59 1.72
C PRO A 106 4.15 -16.01 1.44
N PHE A 107 3.26 -15.90 2.43
CA PHE A 107 1.84 -16.21 2.26
C PHE A 107 1.10 -15.07 1.53
N LEU A 108 1.40 -13.81 1.83
CA LEU A 108 0.73 -12.64 1.24
C LEU A 108 1.17 -12.38 -0.22
N GLY A 109 2.37 -12.81 -0.59
CA GLY A 109 2.92 -12.66 -1.93
C GLY A 109 1.97 -13.14 -3.03
N GLY A 110 1.65 -12.25 -3.97
CA GLY A 110 0.79 -12.54 -5.11
C GLY A 110 -0.70 -12.69 -4.77
N LYS A 111 -1.13 -12.25 -3.58
CA LYS A 111 -2.54 -12.23 -3.18
C LYS A 111 -3.03 -10.79 -3.04
N TRP A 112 -4.33 -10.59 -3.23
CA TRP A 112 -4.99 -9.37 -2.80
C TRP A 112 -5.08 -9.38 -1.28
N VAL A 113 -4.56 -8.34 -0.66
CA VAL A 113 -4.52 -8.12 0.78
C VAL A 113 -5.26 -6.83 1.10
N THR A 114 -6.07 -6.84 2.16
CA THR A 114 -6.59 -5.63 2.82
C THR A 114 -6.03 -5.58 4.24
N SER A 115 -5.72 -4.37 4.70
CA SER A 115 -5.24 -4.10 6.06
C SER A 115 -5.57 -2.66 6.42
N THR A 116 -6.08 -2.44 7.63
CA THR A 116 -6.33 -1.09 8.15
C THR A 116 -5.04 -0.33 8.40
N ASP A 117 -4.00 -1.02 8.87
CA ASP A 117 -2.75 -0.39 9.30
C ASP A 117 -1.67 -0.44 8.20
N GLU A 118 -1.55 -1.55 7.47
CA GLU A 118 -0.42 -1.76 6.54
C GLU A 118 -0.57 -0.98 5.22
N LEU A 119 -1.79 -0.57 4.85
CA LEU A 119 -2.10 0.05 3.55
C LEU A 119 -2.49 1.52 3.64
N THR A 120 -2.18 2.19 4.75
CA THR A 120 -2.51 3.61 5.00
C THR A 120 -1.93 4.57 3.96
N ASP A 121 -0.77 4.24 3.38
CA ASP A 121 -0.16 5.02 2.30
C ASP A 121 -0.76 4.75 0.90
N LEU A 122 -1.54 3.66 0.74
CA LEU A 122 -2.21 3.28 -0.51
C LEU A 122 -3.70 3.69 -0.52
N THR A 123 -3.97 4.89 -0.02
CA THR A 123 -5.30 5.49 -0.05
C THR A 123 -5.38 6.56 -1.13
N THR A 124 -6.58 6.82 -1.66
CA THR A 124 -6.78 7.92 -2.62
C THR A 124 -6.26 9.26 -2.09
N PRO A 125 -6.53 9.67 -0.83
CA PRO A 125 -5.97 10.91 -0.28
C PRO A 125 -4.45 10.95 -0.23
N SER A 126 -3.77 9.80 -0.08
CA SER A 126 -2.30 9.73 -0.10
C SER A 126 -1.75 9.82 -1.53
N LEU A 127 -2.42 9.20 -2.50
CA LEU A 127 -1.96 9.16 -3.89
C LEU A 127 -2.32 10.42 -4.69
N SER A 128 -3.45 11.05 -4.38
CA SER A 128 -3.87 12.30 -5.01
C SER A 128 -3.00 13.50 -4.60
N ARG A 129 -2.11 13.35 -3.63
CA ARG A 129 -1.21 14.45 -3.20
C ARG A 129 -0.21 14.87 -4.28
N ALA A 130 0.11 13.99 -5.23
CA ALA A 130 0.85 14.37 -6.43
C ALA A 130 0.12 15.45 -7.25
N LEU A 131 -1.20 15.60 -7.06
CA LEU A 131 -2.02 16.63 -7.68
C LEU A 131 -2.11 17.93 -6.87
N ALA A 132 -1.40 18.05 -5.74
CA ALA A 132 -1.43 19.24 -4.88
C ALA A 132 -0.96 20.53 -5.59
N LEU A 133 -0.26 20.43 -6.72
CA LEU A 133 0.05 21.59 -7.56
C LEU A 133 -1.23 22.29 -8.08
N LEU A 134 -2.33 21.55 -8.23
CA LEU A 134 -3.63 22.12 -8.60
C LEU A 134 -4.27 22.94 -7.47
N ASP A 135 -3.96 22.65 -6.20
CA ASP A 135 -4.53 23.37 -5.05
C ASP A 135 -4.07 24.83 -4.98
N VAL A 136 -2.85 25.09 -5.48
CA VAL A 136 -2.26 26.43 -5.59
C VAL A 136 -2.56 27.11 -6.93
N ALA A 137 -3.07 26.38 -7.91
CA ALA A 137 -3.45 26.87 -9.24
C ALA A 137 -4.84 27.53 -9.22
N ARG A 138 -5.09 28.45 -8.27
CA ARG A 138 -6.39 29.13 -8.13
C ARG A 138 -6.51 30.32 -9.10
N PRO A 139 -7.73 30.74 -9.49
CA PRO A 139 -7.90 31.99 -10.25
C PRO A 139 -7.25 33.18 -9.54
N GLY A 140 -6.39 33.94 -10.24
CA GLY A 140 -5.60 35.03 -9.66
C GLY A 140 -4.20 34.62 -9.17
N SER A 141 -3.83 33.34 -9.28
CA SER A 141 -2.44 32.87 -9.13
C SER A 141 -1.58 33.30 -10.32
N THR A 142 -0.27 33.36 -10.13
CA THR A 142 0.70 33.77 -11.16
C THR A 142 0.76 32.83 -12.37
N PHE A 143 0.19 31.62 -12.27
CA PHE A 143 -0.07 30.74 -13.41
C PHE A 143 -0.92 31.40 -14.52
N ASP A 144 -1.68 32.45 -14.19
CA ASP A 144 -2.50 33.19 -15.16
C ASP A 144 -1.75 34.27 -15.95
N ARG A 145 -0.42 34.38 -15.80
CA ARG A 145 0.38 35.49 -16.37
C ARG A 145 1.35 35.06 -17.45
N VAL A 146 1.99 33.90 -17.31
CA VAL A 146 3.01 33.42 -18.26
C VAL A 146 2.44 32.29 -19.07
N SER A 147 2.37 32.47 -20.39
CA SER A 147 1.99 31.41 -21.32
C SER A 147 2.97 31.24 -22.48
N ARG A 148 3.20 29.97 -22.85
CA ARG A 148 3.92 29.58 -24.07
C ARG A 148 3.24 28.37 -24.71
N SER A 149 3.39 28.19 -26.02
CA SER A 149 2.85 27.03 -26.74
C SER A 149 3.76 25.81 -26.58
N ALA A 150 3.15 24.62 -26.47
CA ALA A 150 3.83 23.33 -26.41
C ALA A 150 2.97 22.22 -27.03
N ARG A 151 3.45 20.98 -26.96
CA ARG A 151 2.67 19.77 -27.23
C ARG A 151 2.93 18.74 -26.14
N VAL A 152 1.89 18.00 -25.74
CA VAL A 152 1.98 16.85 -24.83
C VAL A 152 1.30 15.68 -25.52
N GLY A 153 2.04 14.58 -25.75
CA GLY A 153 1.48 13.42 -26.48
C GLY A 153 0.89 13.76 -27.86
N GLY A 154 1.45 14.78 -28.55
CA GLY A 154 0.92 15.27 -29.82
C GLY A 154 -0.23 16.28 -29.71
N VAL A 155 -0.87 16.42 -28.53
CA VAL A 155 -1.95 17.38 -28.27
C VAL A 155 -1.38 18.79 -28.11
N PRO A 156 -1.86 19.79 -28.87
CA PRO A 156 -1.47 21.19 -28.68
C PRO A 156 -1.82 21.70 -27.28
N ALA A 157 -0.86 22.35 -26.63
CA ALA A 157 -0.98 22.80 -25.24
C ALA A 157 -0.52 24.26 -25.06
N THR A 158 -1.18 24.95 -24.13
CA THR A 158 -0.70 26.18 -23.50
C THR A 158 -0.02 25.79 -22.19
N VAL A 159 1.26 26.11 -22.04
CA VAL A 159 1.99 25.97 -20.77
C VAL A 159 1.72 27.22 -19.95
N LEU A 160 1.31 27.03 -18.70
CA LEU A 160 1.07 28.06 -17.69
C LEU A 160 2.15 27.92 -16.62
N SER A 161 2.98 28.93 -16.45
CA SER A 161 4.16 28.85 -15.57
C SER A 161 4.04 29.75 -14.34
N ASP A 162 4.53 29.26 -13.20
CA ASP A 162 4.70 30.02 -11.97
C ASP A 162 5.93 29.53 -11.19
N ARG A 163 6.28 30.17 -10.07
CA ARG A 163 7.34 29.75 -9.13
C ARG A 163 7.19 28.30 -8.64
N TYR A 164 5.97 27.76 -8.65
CA TYR A 164 5.69 26.39 -8.22
C TYR A 164 5.89 25.35 -9.33
N GLY A 165 5.89 25.75 -10.61
CA GLY A 165 6.05 24.82 -11.73
C GLY A 165 5.32 25.24 -13.01
N ASP A 166 5.06 24.25 -13.85
CA ASP A 166 4.40 24.36 -15.16
C ASP A 166 3.14 23.48 -15.20
N LEU A 167 2.02 24.06 -15.63
CA LEU A 167 0.78 23.34 -15.95
C LEU A 167 0.54 23.38 -17.46
N TYR A 168 0.32 22.23 -18.08
CA TYR A 168 0.06 22.13 -19.51
C TYR A 168 -1.43 21.94 -19.72
N VAL A 169 -2.06 22.84 -20.47
CA VAL A 169 -3.51 22.85 -20.72
C VAL A 169 -3.79 22.70 -22.21
N SER A 170 -4.72 21.83 -22.61
CA SER A 170 -5.11 21.71 -24.03
C SER A 170 -5.61 23.04 -24.60
N THR A 171 -5.20 23.37 -25.83
CA THR A 171 -5.61 24.64 -26.46
C THR A 171 -7.07 24.62 -26.94
N THR A 172 -7.60 23.44 -27.23
CA THR A 172 -8.97 23.22 -27.73
C THR A 172 -9.91 22.81 -26.60
N ALA A 173 -11.20 23.16 -26.74
CA ALA A 173 -12.23 22.68 -25.83
C ALA A 173 -12.49 21.16 -26.05
N PRO A 174 -12.82 20.39 -24.99
CA PRO A 174 -12.76 20.79 -23.58
C PRO A 174 -11.32 21.05 -23.14
N ARG A 175 -11.09 22.20 -22.46
CA ARG A 175 -9.77 22.56 -21.95
C ARG A 175 -9.47 21.66 -20.76
N ARG A 176 -8.41 20.86 -20.84
CA ARG A 176 -8.03 19.87 -19.81
C ARG A 176 -6.56 20.04 -19.45
N PHE A 177 -6.22 19.74 -18.21
CA PHE A 177 -4.81 19.55 -17.86
C PHE A 177 -4.26 18.35 -18.64
N LEU A 178 -3.03 18.43 -19.12
CA LEU A 178 -2.37 17.37 -19.87
C LEU A 178 -1.14 16.87 -19.13
N ARG A 179 -0.43 17.77 -18.47
CA ARG A 179 0.79 17.51 -17.72
C ARG A 179 0.96 18.53 -16.60
N MET A 180 1.59 18.10 -15.52
CA MET A 180 2.04 18.94 -14.42
C MET A 180 3.51 18.66 -14.15
N VAL A 181 4.31 19.71 -14.03
CA VAL A 181 5.73 19.63 -13.69
C VAL A 181 6.02 20.62 -12.58
N SER A 182 6.52 20.17 -11.43
CA SER A 182 6.89 21.07 -10.35
C SER A 182 8.24 21.76 -10.60
N SER A 183 8.45 22.95 -10.04
CA SER A 183 9.76 23.59 -10.02
C SER A 183 10.73 22.86 -9.06
N PRO A 184 12.06 22.99 -9.22
CA PRO A 184 13.02 22.37 -8.30
C PRO A 184 12.90 22.86 -6.85
N SER A 185 12.34 24.05 -6.64
CA SER A 185 12.07 24.63 -5.33
C SER A 185 10.70 24.26 -4.75
N TYR A 186 9.85 23.58 -5.53
CA TYR A 186 8.55 23.13 -5.07
C TYR A 186 8.72 22.07 -3.99
N ARG A 187 8.03 22.29 -2.88
CA ARG A 187 7.94 21.35 -1.78
C ARG A 187 6.61 21.55 -1.06
N THR A 188 5.85 20.48 -0.89
CA THR A 188 4.66 20.50 -0.04
C THR A 188 5.04 20.35 1.44
N ALA A 189 4.09 20.64 2.34
CA ALA A 189 4.33 20.50 3.78
C ALA A 189 4.68 19.06 4.20
N ASP A 190 4.20 18.08 3.44
CA ASP A 190 4.45 16.65 3.62
C ASP A 190 5.59 16.10 2.72
N GLY A 191 6.44 16.99 2.18
CA GLY A 191 7.72 16.60 1.59
C GLY A 191 7.68 16.19 0.12
N ILE A 192 6.59 16.43 -0.61
CA ILE A 192 6.49 16.09 -2.04
C ILE A 192 7.31 17.06 -2.88
N THR A 193 8.15 16.53 -3.77
CA THR A 193 8.98 17.25 -4.74
C THR A 193 8.95 16.54 -6.10
N ASP A 194 9.60 17.13 -7.11
CA ASP A 194 9.87 16.50 -8.42
C ASP A 194 8.63 15.91 -9.12
N VAL A 195 7.48 16.55 -8.97
CA VAL A 195 6.23 16.14 -9.60
C VAL A 195 6.40 16.25 -11.12
N ASN A 196 6.18 15.17 -11.83
CA ASN A 196 6.11 15.12 -13.28
C ASN A 196 5.08 14.06 -13.66
N VAL A 197 3.84 14.51 -13.90
CA VAL A 197 2.70 13.62 -14.17
C VAL A 197 1.90 14.10 -15.37
N ASP A 198 1.45 13.14 -16.17
CA ASP A 198 0.50 13.28 -17.25
C ASP A 198 -0.92 12.96 -16.73
N LEU A 199 -1.92 13.66 -17.30
CA LEU A 199 -3.32 13.48 -16.94
C LEU A 199 -4.15 13.10 -18.17
N ASP A 200 -5.04 12.14 -18.00
CA ASP A 200 -6.13 11.82 -18.91
C ASP A 200 -7.47 11.78 -18.15
N PHE A 201 -8.58 11.87 -18.87
CA PHE A 201 -9.92 12.07 -18.32
C PHE A 201 -10.90 11.04 -18.89
N PRO A 202 -10.83 9.78 -18.41
CA PRO A 202 -11.74 8.73 -18.83
C PRO A 202 -13.19 9.08 -18.47
N ALA A 203 -14.14 8.53 -19.25
CA ALA A 203 -15.56 8.81 -19.07
C ALA A 203 -16.15 8.20 -17.78
N ALA A 204 -15.53 7.14 -17.26
CA ALA A 204 -15.90 6.48 -16.02
C ALA A 204 -14.71 5.67 -15.49
N LEU A 205 -14.78 5.35 -14.20
CA LEU A 205 -14.02 4.31 -13.57
C LEU A 205 -15.00 3.37 -12.86
N THR A 206 -14.72 2.08 -12.88
CA THR A 206 -15.46 1.10 -12.08
C THR A 206 -14.43 0.25 -11.38
N VAL A 207 -14.36 0.38 -10.05
CA VAL A 207 -13.45 -0.40 -9.22
C VAL A 207 -14.26 -1.47 -8.51
N GLN A 208 -13.71 -2.68 -8.45
CA GLN A 208 -14.34 -3.81 -7.77
C GLN A 208 -13.46 -4.27 -6.62
N VAL A 209 -14.10 -4.60 -5.49
CA VAL A 209 -13.45 -5.31 -4.39
C VAL A 209 -12.85 -6.60 -4.97
N PRO A 210 -11.54 -6.81 -4.82
CA PRO A 210 -10.89 -7.98 -5.40
C PRO A 210 -11.33 -9.28 -4.70
N SER A 211 -11.25 -10.38 -5.43
CA SER A 211 -11.50 -11.73 -4.94
C SER A 211 -10.57 -12.72 -5.66
N PRO A 212 -9.96 -13.70 -4.97
CA PRO A 212 -10.01 -13.91 -3.51
C PRO A 212 -9.22 -12.86 -2.73
N LEU A 213 -9.60 -12.64 -1.47
CA LEU A 213 -9.04 -11.60 -0.60
C LEU A 213 -8.50 -12.20 0.71
N VAL A 214 -7.34 -11.73 1.15
CA VAL A 214 -6.80 -11.94 2.49
C VAL A 214 -6.94 -10.64 3.28
N SER A 215 -7.38 -10.71 4.53
CA SER A 215 -7.46 -9.57 5.44
C SER A 215 -6.55 -9.82 6.64
N THR A 216 -5.53 -8.98 6.84
CA THR A 216 -4.64 -9.10 8.02
C THR A 216 -5.39 -8.86 9.33
N ASP A 217 -6.50 -8.14 9.25
CA ASP A 217 -7.36 -7.80 10.38
C ASP A 217 -8.41 -8.90 10.67
N ASP A 218 -8.56 -9.87 9.76
CA ASP A 218 -9.45 -11.02 9.93
C ASP A 218 -8.62 -12.31 10.08
N PRO A 219 -8.48 -12.84 11.31
CA PRO A 219 -7.69 -14.03 11.55
C PRO A 219 -8.17 -15.26 10.78
N THR A 220 -9.43 -15.30 10.34
CA THR A 220 -10.01 -16.43 9.60
C THR A 220 -9.54 -16.51 8.15
N THR A 221 -8.97 -15.43 7.61
CA THR A 221 -8.40 -15.38 6.25
C THR A 221 -6.90 -15.67 6.21
N LEU A 222 -6.26 -15.70 7.39
CA LEU A 222 -4.84 -15.97 7.55
C LEU A 222 -4.56 -17.48 7.66
N PRO A 223 -3.31 -17.92 7.46
CA PRO A 223 -2.95 -19.32 7.65
C PRO A 223 -3.26 -19.80 9.08
N ALA A 224 -3.53 -21.10 9.23
CA ALA A 224 -3.74 -21.69 10.54
C ALA A 224 -2.56 -21.40 11.49
N GLN A 225 -2.88 -21.05 12.72
CA GLN A 225 -1.92 -20.92 13.81
C GLN A 225 -2.42 -21.78 14.96
N TYR A 226 -1.74 -22.89 15.18
CA TYR A 226 -2.09 -23.85 16.21
C TYR A 226 -1.40 -23.48 17.53
N VAL A 227 -2.18 -23.55 18.61
CA VAL A 227 -1.71 -23.33 19.98
C VAL A 227 -2.12 -24.52 20.83
N VAL A 228 -1.24 -24.91 21.76
CA VAL A 228 -1.50 -26.00 22.71
C VAL A 228 -2.54 -25.56 23.74
N ASP A 229 -3.51 -26.43 24.01
CA ASP A 229 -4.38 -26.33 25.18
C ASP A 229 -3.75 -27.12 26.33
N GLU A 230 -2.93 -26.48 27.16
CA GLU A 230 -2.15 -27.15 28.20
C GLU A 230 -3.03 -27.91 29.21
N ALA A 231 -4.24 -27.41 29.48
CA ALA A 231 -5.18 -28.07 30.39
C ALA A 231 -5.71 -29.41 29.85
N SER A 232 -5.53 -29.67 28.56
CA SER A 232 -5.95 -30.92 27.91
C SER A 232 -4.86 -32.00 27.89
N LEU A 233 -3.66 -31.71 28.40
CA LEU A 233 -2.54 -32.62 28.39
C LEU A 233 -2.87 -33.88 29.21
N LYS A 234 -2.76 -35.04 28.56
CA LYS A 234 -3.04 -36.34 29.15
C LYS A 234 -1.92 -37.31 28.86
N HIS A 235 -1.58 -38.08 29.87
CA HIS A 235 -0.69 -39.22 29.75
C HIS A 235 -1.58 -40.40 29.36
N ALA A 236 -1.42 -40.90 28.13
CA ALA A 236 -2.17 -42.01 27.59
C ALA A 236 -1.27 -43.27 27.57
N GLY A 237 -1.80 -44.40 28.03
CA GLY A 237 -1.06 -45.67 28.08
C GLY A 237 -0.10 -45.80 29.26
N ASP A 238 0.82 -46.78 29.18
CA ASP A 238 1.68 -47.23 30.29
C ASP A 238 2.91 -46.31 30.52
N CYS A 239 2.66 -45.02 30.76
CA CYS A 239 3.73 -44.07 31.10
C CYS A 239 4.37 -44.31 32.48
N ASP A 240 3.87 -45.26 33.27
CA ASP A 240 4.40 -45.56 34.61
C ASP A 240 5.21 -46.87 34.65
N THR A 241 5.00 -47.78 33.70
CA THR A 241 5.57 -49.15 33.75
C THR A 241 6.06 -49.68 32.39
N GLY A 242 5.82 -48.96 31.30
CA GLY A 242 6.11 -49.40 29.94
C GLY A 242 7.46 -48.95 29.39
N SER A 243 7.81 -49.48 28.22
CA SER A 243 8.97 -49.05 27.41
C SER A 243 8.67 -47.79 26.56
N THR A 244 7.45 -47.29 26.65
CA THR A 244 6.94 -46.16 25.86
C THR A 244 6.01 -45.32 26.71
N CYS A 245 5.92 -44.03 26.44
CA CYS A 245 4.90 -43.16 27.01
C CYS A 245 4.19 -42.39 25.91
N THR A 246 2.87 -42.50 25.84
CA THR A 246 2.08 -41.74 24.86
C THR A 246 1.53 -40.49 25.55
N ILE A 247 1.85 -39.33 25.01
CA ILE A 247 1.25 -38.07 25.43
C ILE A 247 0.17 -37.71 24.41
N SER A 248 -1.00 -37.33 24.89
CA SER A 248 -2.08 -36.79 24.09
C SER A 248 -2.41 -35.38 24.57
N VAL A 249 -2.51 -34.45 23.63
CA VAL A 249 -2.78 -33.04 23.94
C VAL A 249 -3.67 -32.47 22.86
N ALA A 250 -4.58 -31.58 23.25
CA ALA A 250 -5.38 -30.83 22.31
C ALA A 250 -4.62 -29.60 21.81
N VAL A 251 -4.72 -29.35 20.51
CA VAL A 251 -4.29 -28.11 19.86
C VAL A 251 -5.52 -27.41 19.31
N VAL A 252 -5.52 -26.08 19.35
CA VAL A 252 -6.61 -25.24 18.85
C VAL A 252 -6.08 -24.38 17.71
N ASN A 253 -6.75 -24.39 16.56
CA ASN A 253 -6.43 -23.45 15.49
C ASN A 253 -7.03 -22.08 15.82
N GLN A 254 -6.19 -21.07 15.99
CA GLN A 254 -6.59 -19.70 16.32
C GLN A 254 -6.85 -18.80 15.09
N ARG A 255 -6.61 -19.31 13.87
CA ARG A 255 -6.69 -18.53 12.63
C ARG A 255 -7.43 -19.31 11.54
N GLY A 256 -7.20 -19.00 10.28
CA GLY A 256 -7.90 -19.55 9.12
C GLY A 256 -7.40 -20.92 8.69
N PRO A 257 -7.50 -21.26 7.39
CA PRO A 257 -7.22 -22.60 6.90
C PRO A 257 -5.75 -22.98 7.02
N GLN A 258 -5.48 -24.27 7.19
CA GLN A 258 -4.11 -24.78 7.20
C GLN A 258 -3.46 -24.60 5.82
N VAL A 259 -2.28 -23.97 5.81
CA VAL A 259 -1.45 -23.80 4.62
C VAL A 259 -0.08 -24.42 4.93
N GLY A 260 0.18 -25.59 4.34
CA GLY A 260 1.40 -26.36 4.60
C GLY A 260 1.32 -27.25 5.86
N PRO A 261 2.40 -27.99 6.14
CA PRO A 261 2.44 -28.90 7.28
C PRO A 261 2.55 -28.14 8.61
N ALA A 262 1.89 -28.64 9.64
CA ALA A 262 2.09 -28.22 11.03
C ALA A 262 2.32 -29.48 11.88
N SER A 263 3.03 -29.34 13.00
CA SER A 263 3.33 -30.48 13.87
C SER A 263 3.41 -30.08 15.34
N ALA A 264 3.14 -31.02 16.24
CA ALA A 264 3.43 -30.87 17.66
C ALA A 264 4.60 -31.77 18.05
N GLU A 265 5.62 -31.20 18.66
CA GLU A 265 6.69 -31.93 19.33
C GLU A 265 6.37 -32.06 20.82
N VAL A 266 6.46 -33.28 21.34
CA VAL A 266 6.41 -33.57 22.77
C VAL A 266 7.83 -33.85 23.24
N HIS A 267 8.27 -33.15 24.28
CA HIS A 267 9.54 -33.38 24.96
C HIS A 267 9.28 -33.80 26.41
N LEU A 268 9.71 -35.00 26.77
CA LEU A 268 9.67 -35.48 28.15
C LEU A 268 10.97 -35.11 28.86
N VAL A 269 10.83 -34.43 30.00
CA VAL A 269 11.97 -33.94 30.80
C VAL A 269 11.79 -34.35 32.24
N ARG A 270 12.85 -34.84 32.87
CA ARG A 270 12.89 -35.09 34.32
C ARG A 270 12.78 -33.78 35.10
N GLU A 271 12.38 -33.88 36.37
CA GLU A 271 12.35 -32.71 37.26
C GLU A 271 13.74 -32.04 37.42
N ASP A 272 14.83 -32.81 37.34
CA ASP A 272 16.21 -32.33 37.36
C ASP A 272 16.73 -31.78 36.00
N GLY A 273 15.88 -31.73 34.98
CA GLY A 273 16.22 -31.26 33.64
C GLY A 273 16.81 -32.32 32.72
N GLY A 274 16.96 -33.58 33.16
CA GLY A 274 17.43 -34.66 32.30
C GLY A 274 16.45 -34.99 31.17
N ASP A 275 16.97 -35.12 29.94
CA ASP A 275 16.19 -35.49 28.76
C ASP A 275 15.73 -36.95 28.81
N LEU A 276 14.44 -37.19 28.62
CA LEU A 276 13.84 -38.53 28.56
C LEU A 276 13.47 -38.96 27.14
N GLY A 277 13.49 -38.04 26.19
CA GLY A 277 13.19 -38.27 24.78
C GLY A 277 12.11 -37.35 24.23
N ARG A 278 12.00 -37.38 22.90
CA ARG A 278 11.07 -36.55 22.14
C ARG A 278 10.31 -37.38 21.12
N CYS A 279 9.18 -36.87 20.71
CA CYS A 279 8.49 -37.38 19.53
C CYS A 279 7.71 -36.24 18.86
N THR A 280 7.47 -36.38 17.55
CA THR A 280 6.74 -35.38 16.76
C THR A 280 5.53 -36.03 16.10
N ALA A 281 4.39 -35.36 16.14
CA ALA A 281 3.17 -35.80 15.46
C ALA A 281 2.63 -34.70 14.53
N PRO A 282 2.15 -35.04 13.33
CA PRO A 282 1.55 -34.07 12.43
C PRO A 282 0.23 -33.55 13.00
N ILE A 283 -0.05 -32.27 12.78
CA ILE A 283 -1.34 -31.65 13.06
C ILE A 283 -2.16 -31.66 11.78
N GLY A 284 -3.35 -32.26 11.84
CA GLY A 284 -4.29 -32.29 10.72
C GLY A 284 -4.99 -30.94 10.48
N PRO A 285 -5.70 -30.79 9.36
CA PRO A 285 -6.45 -29.58 9.08
C PRO A 285 -7.59 -29.39 10.09
N ALA A 286 -7.69 -28.18 10.63
CA ALA A 286 -8.80 -27.73 11.46
C ALA A 286 -9.23 -26.33 11.02
N GLY A 287 -10.54 -26.09 11.03
CA GLY A 287 -11.08 -24.74 10.85
C GLY A 287 -10.77 -23.83 12.04
N HIS A 288 -11.02 -22.54 11.87
CA HIS A 288 -10.87 -21.54 12.94
C HIS A 288 -11.66 -21.94 14.20
N GLY A 289 -10.99 -21.88 15.36
CA GLY A 289 -11.55 -22.24 16.66
C GLY A 289 -11.75 -23.75 16.89
N GLN A 290 -11.47 -24.60 15.89
CA GLN A 290 -11.59 -26.04 16.06
C GLN A 290 -10.41 -26.60 16.87
N ARG A 291 -10.75 -27.60 17.69
CA ARG A 291 -9.81 -28.33 18.54
C ARG A 291 -9.52 -29.69 17.91
N LEU A 292 -8.25 -30.07 17.87
CA LEU A 292 -7.78 -31.40 17.46
C LEU A 292 -7.00 -32.04 18.59
N THR A 293 -7.12 -33.35 18.77
CA THR A 293 -6.24 -34.10 19.66
C THR A 293 -5.07 -34.66 18.86
N VAL A 294 -3.86 -34.35 19.32
CA VAL A 294 -2.61 -34.87 18.78
C VAL A 294 -2.03 -35.82 19.81
N SER A 295 -1.63 -37.00 19.36
CA SER A 295 -1.04 -38.02 20.22
C SER A 295 0.31 -38.43 19.66
N CYS A 296 1.27 -38.61 20.56
CA CYS A 296 2.64 -38.92 20.19
C CYS A 296 3.29 -39.82 21.25
N THR A 297 4.03 -40.83 20.82
CA THR A 297 4.65 -41.82 21.71
C THR A 297 6.15 -41.60 21.80
N VAL A 298 6.62 -41.26 22.99
CA VAL A 298 8.06 -41.22 23.31
C VAL A 298 8.52 -42.63 23.66
N SER A 299 9.65 -43.01 23.07
CA SER A 299 10.31 -44.29 23.32
C SER A 299 11.83 -44.08 23.31
N GLY A 300 12.58 -45.01 23.90
CA GLY A 300 14.04 -44.98 23.86
C GLY A 300 14.69 -45.43 25.17
N ALA A 301 16.01 -45.59 25.13
CA ALA A 301 16.78 -46.09 26.26
C ALA A 301 16.70 -45.18 27.50
N ALA A 302 16.66 -43.85 27.31
CA ALA A 302 16.53 -42.88 28.39
C ALA A 302 15.19 -43.04 29.15
N TRP A 303 14.08 -43.13 28.41
CA TRP A 303 12.76 -43.39 28.98
C TRP A 303 12.70 -44.75 29.69
N VAL A 304 13.19 -45.83 29.06
CA VAL A 304 13.23 -47.17 29.66
C VAL A 304 14.07 -47.21 30.93
N ALA A 305 15.20 -46.48 30.97
CA ALA A 305 16.02 -46.39 32.17
C ALA A 305 15.31 -45.62 33.28
N PHE A 306 14.60 -44.54 32.93
CA PHE A 306 13.79 -43.77 33.88
C PHE A 306 12.65 -44.60 34.48
N THR A 307 11.88 -45.35 33.69
CA THR A 307 10.74 -46.13 34.22
C THR A 307 11.16 -47.27 35.17
N ARG A 308 12.42 -47.76 35.09
CA ARG A 308 12.97 -48.73 36.05
C ARG A 308 13.29 -48.13 37.42
N VAL A 309 13.71 -46.86 37.44
CA VAL A 309 14.09 -46.15 38.67
C VAL A 309 12.89 -45.44 39.29
N GLY A 310 11.95 -45.00 38.44
CA GLY A 310 10.85 -44.12 38.82
C GLY A 310 11.29 -42.67 39.03
N GLY A 311 10.34 -41.80 39.34
CA GLY A 311 10.57 -40.38 39.59
C GLY A 311 9.49 -39.48 39.00
N ARG A 312 9.72 -38.17 39.05
CA ARG A 312 8.84 -37.16 38.44
C ARG A 312 9.41 -36.68 37.12
N TYR A 313 8.51 -36.44 36.17
CA TYR A 313 8.81 -35.84 34.89
C TYR A 313 7.69 -34.87 34.52
N ARG A 314 7.96 -34.05 33.51
CA ARG A 314 6.98 -33.18 32.86
C ARG A 314 7.02 -33.39 31.35
N ALA A 315 5.89 -33.14 30.71
CA ALA A 315 5.79 -33.10 29.27
C ALA A 315 5.72 -31.63 28.83
N GLU A 316 6.64 -31.24 27.97
CA GLU A 316 6.66 -29.94 27.30
C GLU A 316 6.16 -30.15 25.86
N VAL A 317 5.23 -29.32 25.40
CA VAL A 317 4.67 -29.43 24.05
C VAL A 317 4.99 -28.16 23.28
N THR A 318 5.70 -28.31 22.17
CA THR A 318 5.97 -27.21 21.23
C THR A 318 5.18 -27.45 19.96
N VAL A 319 4.42 -26.46 19.51
CA VAL A 319 3.75 -26.51 18.22
C VAL A 319 4.58 -25.77 17.20
N HIS A 320 4.86 -26.44 16.08
CA HIS A 320 5.55 -25.89 14.94
C HIS A 320 4.54 -25.42 13.90
N ASN A 321 4.47 -24.10 13.70
CA ASN A 321 3.70 -23.43 12.68
C ASN A 321 4.67 -22.76 11.68
N PRO A 322 5.06 -23.40 10.57
CA PRO A 322 6.17 -22.91 9.74
C PRO A 322 6.08 -21.47 9.20
N LEU A 323 4.86 -20.92 9.08
CA LEU A 323 4.63 -19.54 8.65
C LEU A 323 4.75 -18.51 9.78
N TYR A 324 4.81 -18.97 11.03
CA TYR A 324 4.89 -18.16 12.24
C TYR A 324 6.19 -18.41 13.01
N ASP A 325 6.79 -19.59 12.87
CA ASP A 325 8.05 -19.97 13.50
C ASP A 325 9.23 -19.31 12.78
N GLY A 326 10.09 -18.65 13.53
CA GLY A 326 11.27 -17.90 13.05
C GLY A 326 11.84 -17.02 14.13
#